data_AF-A0A7L4HPS1-F1
#
_entry.id   AF-A0A7L4HPS1-F1
#
_cell.length_a   1.000
_cell.length_b   1.000
_cell.length_c   1.000
_cell.angle_alpha   90.00
_cell.angle_beta   90.00
_cell.angle_gamma   90.00
#
_symmetry.space_group_name_H-M   'P 1'
#
loop_
_entity.id
_entity.type
_entity.pdbx_description
1 polymer ?
#
loop_
_entity_poly.entity_id
_entity_poly.type
_entity_poly.pdbx_seq_one_letter_code
_entity_poly.pdbx_strand_id
1 'polypeptide(L)'
;AGGWLPRSLWGRGHAVCAALRMAFLALYVLLLSGERADAFVCDQVSACIPVLRLARTRKKVLFYCHFPDQLLTKRDSLLKRIYRVPLDWLEEYTTGMADCIVVNSRFTAGVFKETFKSLSHINPDVLYPSLNISSFETVVPADITDLIPKKKKFLFLSINRYERKKNLALALEALHELQGRLDSHEWNEVHLVMAGGYDKRVLENVEHYEELRRLAAELSVKDHVTFLRSFSDEQKISLLRNSVCVLYTPSNEHFGIVPLEAMYMRCPVVAVNSG
;
A
#
# COMPACT_ATOMS: atom_id res chain seq x y z
N ALA A 1 14.64 -13.87 14.94
CA ALA A 1 15.72 -13.21 15.72
C ALA A 1 15.57 -11.68 15.66
N GLY A 2 16.05 -10.93 16.67
CA GLY A 2 16.10 -9.46 16.62
C GLY A 2 14.83 -8.70 17.01
N GLY A 3 13.80 -9.37 17.54
CA GLY A 3 12.56 -8.73 18.02
C GLY A 3 12.77 -7.82 19.24
N TRP A 4 13.86 -8.02 19.98
CA TRP A 4 14.28 -7.19 21.12
C TRP A 4 14.89 -5.84 20.70
N LEU A 5 15.31 -5.69 19.44
CA LEU A 5 15.85 -4.42 18.95
C LEU A 5 14.73 -3.38 18.88
N PRO A 6 14.92 -2.16 19.43
CA PRO A 6 13.88 -1.15 19.46
C PRO A 6 13.43 -0.76 18.04
N ARG A 7 12.15 -0.40 17.88
CA ARG A 7 11.62 0.12 16.60
C ARG A 7 12.07 1.55 16.32
N SER A 8 12.45 2.26 17.38
CA SER A 8 12.93 3.65 17.38
C SER A 8 13.59 3.94 18.72
N LEU A 9 14.49 4.92 18.75
CA LEU A 9 15.03 5.49 19.98
C LEU A 9 14.29 6.82 20.23
N TRP A 10 13.54 6.93 21.33
CA TRP A 10 12.71 8.10 21.65
C TRP A 10 11.80 8.58 20.48
N GLY A 11 11.19 7.65 19.75
CA GLY A 11 10.32 7.97 18.61
C GLY A 11 11.05 8.46 17.35
N ARG A 12 12.39 8.37 17.31
CA ARG A 12 13.24 8.74 16.17
C ARG A 12 14.10 7.56 15.71
N GLY A 13 14.72 7.70 14.55
CA GLY A 13 15.69 6.70 14.08
C GLY A 13 15.09 5.41 13.51
N HIS A 14 13.80 5.41 13.12
CA HIS A 14 13.11 4.20 12.62
C HIS A 14 13.87 3.48 11.50
N ALA A 15 14.34 4.22 10.50
CA ALA A 15 15.12 3.67 9.38
C ALA A 15 16.46 3.05 9.84
N VAL A 16 17.18 3.71 10.76
CA VAL A 16 18.41 3.16 11.35
C VAL A 16 18.11 1.87 12.11
N CYS A 17 17.09 1.87 12.97
CA CYS A 17 16.69 0.70 13.73
C CYS A 17 16.26 -0.47 12.82
N ALA A 18 15.58 -0.18 11.71
CA ALA A 18 15.22 -1.18 10.71
C ALA A 18 16.47 -1.77 10.02
N ALA A 19 17.39 -0.92 9.56
CA ALA A 19 18.64 -1.34 8.95
C ALA A 19 19.49 -2.21 9.90
N LEU A 20 19.65 -1.80 11.15
CA LEU A 20 20.36 -2.57 12.18
C LEU A 20 19.70 -3.92 12.46
N ARG A 21 18.36 -3.95 12.54
CA ARG A 21 17.62 -5.21 12.72
C ARG A 21 17.84 -6.16 11.56
N MET A 22 17.84 -5.67 10.33
CA MET A 22 18.06 -6.48 9.13
C MET A 22 19.50 -7.01 9.07
N ALA A 23 20.49 -6.17 9.39
CA ALA A 23 21.88 -6.59 9.49
C ALA A 23 22.08 -7.67 10.58
N PHE A 24 21.48 -7.49 11.76
CA PHE A 24 21.51 -8.47 12.84
C PHE A 24 20.85 -9.79 12.43
N LEU A 25 19.69 -9.73 11.77
CA LEU A 25 18.98 -10.92 11.30
C LEU A 25 19.85 -11.70 10.30
N ALA A 26 20.49 -11.03 9.34
CA ALA A 26 21.40 -11.68 8.42
C ALA A 26 22.60 -12.32 9.13
N LEU A 27 23.19 -11.65 10.12
CA LEU A 27 24.28 -12.20 10.91
C LEU A 27 23.85 -13.47 11.66
N TYR A 28 22.68 -13.43 12.28
CA TYR A 28 22.09 -14.58 12.96
C TYR A 28 21.86 -15.74 12.00
N VAL A 29 21.30 -15.48 10.81
CA VAL A 29 21.08 -16.50 9.79
C VAL A 29 22.42 -17.13 9.37
N LEU A 30 23.45 -16.33 9.12
CA LEU A 30 24.75 -16.84 8.68
C LEU A 30 25.53 -17.61 9.75
N LEU A 31 25.47 -17.18 11.01
CA LEU A 31 26.36 -17.70 12.06
C LEU A 31 25.68 -18.65 13.05
N LEU A 32 24.37 -18.48 13.29
CA LEU A 32 23.69 -19.09 14.45
C LEU A 32 22.48 -19.94 14.08
N SER A 33 21.90 -19.77 12.90
CA SER A 33 20.67 -20.49 12.54
C SER A 33 20.87 -21.99 12.26
N GLY A 34 22.07 -22.37 11.82
CA GLY A 34 22.33 -23.74 11.31
C GLY A 34 21.70 -24.04 9.94
N GLU A 35 20.92 -23.12 9.38
CA GLU A 35 20.20 -23.28 8.13
C GLU A 35 21.13 -23.14 6.92
N ARG A 36 20.89 -23.95 5.89
CA ARG A 36 21.59 -23.87 4.61
C ARG A 36 20.63 -23.32 3.56
N ALA A 37 20.89 -22.09 3.11
CA ALA A 37 20.17 -21.48 2.01
C ALA A 37 20.97 -21.56 0.70
N ASP A 38 20.28 -21.76 -0.42
CA ASP A 38 20.87 -21.68 -1.76
C ASP A 38 20.83 -20.27 -2.34
N ALA A 39 19.80 -19.51 -1.96
CA ALA A 39 19.64 -18.09 -2.28
C ALA A 39 18.95 -17.35 -1.13
N PHE A 40 19.13 -16.04 -1.10
CA PHE A 40 18.42 -15.15 -0.18
C PHE A 40 17.50 -14.22 -0.96
N VAL A 41 16.28 -14.05 -0.45
CA VAL A 41 15.34 -13.02 -0.92
C VAL A 41 15.28 -11.94 0.15
N CYS A 42 15.73 -10.73 -0.22
CA CYS A 42 15.69 -9.56 0.63
C CYS A 42 14.54 -8.66 0.19
N ASP A 43 13.63 -8.38 1.12
CA ASP A 43 12.47 -7.51 0.90
C ASP A 43 12.64 -6.18 1.64
N GLN A 44 12.32 -5.08 0.95
CA GLN A 44 12.35 -3.68 1.37
C GLN A 44 13.70 -3.10 1.80
N VAL A 45 14.38 -3.67 2.80
CA VAL A 45 15.53 -3.06 3.46
C VAL A 45 16.81 -3.81 3.10
N SER A 46 17.59 -3.24 2.18
CA SER A 46 18.82 -3.82 1.61
C SER A 46 20.03 -3.87 2.56
N ALA A 47 19.92 -3.30 3.76
CA ALA A 47 21.00 -3.26 4.75
C ALA A 47 21.54 -4.64 5.18
N CYS A 48 20.77 -5.72 4.96
CA CYS A 48 21.24 -7.08 5.21
C CYS A 48 22.18 -7.63 4.13
N ILE A 49 22.13 -7.11 2.90
CA ILE A 49 22.84 -7.67 1.74
C ILE A 49 24.36 -7.72 1.94
N PRO A 50 25.03 -6.66 2.46
CA PRO A 50 26.47 -6.73 2.74
C PRO A 50 26.83 -7.83 3.72
N VAL A 51 26.00 -8.04 4.75
CA VAL A 51 26.20 -9.09 5.75
C VAL A 51 26.05 -10.46 5.10
N LEU A 52 25.01 -10.68 4.30
CA LEU A 52 24.80 -11.93 3.56
C LEU A 52 25.97 -12.29 2.63
N ARG A 53 26.66 -11.28 2.09
CA ARG A 53 27.85 -11.47 1.25
C ARG A 53 29.10 -11.91 2.01
N LEU A 54 29.10 -11.86 3.35
CA LEU A 54 30.15 -12.43 4.21
C LEU A 54 30.01 -13.95 4.41
N ALA A 55 28.98 -14.59 3.83
CA ALA A 55 28.82 -16.02 3.89
C ALA A 55 30.07 -16.76 3.35
N ARG A 56 30.50 -17.81 4.06
CA ARG A 56 31.69 -18.62 3.69
C ARG A 56 31.65 -19.11 2.23
N THR A 57 30.45 -19.44 1.76
CA THR A 57 30.17 -19.72 0.35
C THR A 57 29.28 -18.62 -0.18
N ARG A 58 29.69 -17.94 -1.26
CA ARG A 58 28.89 -16.89 -1.88
C ARG A 58 27.55 -17.44 -2.34
N LYS A 59 26.45 -16.90 -1.80
CA LYS A 59 25.08 -17.21 -2.17
C LYS A 59 24.49 -16.09 -3.01
N LYS A 60 23.50 -16.44 -3.83
CA LYS A 60 22.78 -15.46 -4.66
C LYS A 60 21.80 -14.67 -3.82
N VAL A 61 21.77 -13.35 -4.00
CA VAL A 61 20.85 -12.46 -3.30
C VAL A 61 19.93 -11.77 -4.31
N LEU A 62 18.63 -12.02 -4.20
CA LEU A 62 17.59 -11.30 -4.90
C LEU A 62 17.05 -10.19 -3.99
N PHE A 63 17.01 -8.95 -4.48
CA PHE A 63 16.41 -7.82 -3.79
C PHE A 63 15.06 -7.46 -4.43
N TYR A 64 14.01 -7.48 -3.64
CA TYR A 64 12.66 -7.11 -4.04
C TYR A 64 12.34 -5.68 -3.58
N CYS A 65 12.29 -4.76 -4.53
CA CYS A 65 12.02 -3.34 -4.28
C CYS A 65 10.55 -3.03 -4.56
N HIS A 66 9.76 -2.84 -3.49
CA HIS A 66 8.38 -2.36 -3.59
C HIS A 66 8.31 -0.89 -4.02
N PHE A 67 9.16 -0.06 -3.42
CA PHE A 67 9.34 1.36 -3.73
C PHE A 67 10.60 1.86 -2.99
N PRO A 68 11.37 2.83 -3.53
CA PRO A 68 12.54 3.38 -2.83
C PRO A 68 12.19 4.03 -1.47
N ASP A 69 12.85 3.63 -0.39
CA ASP A 69 12.65 4.17 0.96
C ASP A 69 13.03 5.66 1.04
N GLN A 70 13.97 6.12 0.20
CA GLN A 70 14.30 7.53 0.01
C GLN A 70 13.08 8.44 -0.20
N LEU A 71 12.03 7.91 -0.84
CA LEU A 71 10.81 8.62 -1.21
C LEU A 71 9.66 8.44 -0.20
N LEU A 72 9.78 7.50 0.74
CA LEU A 72 8.73 7.22 1.73
C LEU A 72 8.71 8.20 2.92
N THR A 73 9.75 9.04 3.05
CA THR A 73 9.85 10.03 4.13
C THR A 73 9.70 11.47 3.64
N LYS A 74 8.78 12.23 4.26
CA LYS A 74 8.73 13.69 4.12
C LYS A 74 10.00 14.34 4.69
N ARG A 75 10.62 15.27 3.96
CA ARG A 75 11.91 15.91 4.30
C ARG A 75 11.74 17.37 4.71
N ASP A 76 10.85 17.59 5.68
CA ASP A 76 10.33 18.92 6.03
C ASP A 76 11.33 19.79 6.81
N SER A 77 12.39 19.21 7.37
CA SER A 77 13.42 19.94 8.13
C SER A 77 14.84 19.66 7.67
N LEU A 78 15.73 20.65 7.83
CA LEU A 78 17.16 20.54 7.49
C LEU A 78 17.84 19.38 8.24
N LEU A 79 17.55 19.22 9.53
CA LEU A 79 18.10 18.12 10.34
C LEU A 79 17.68 16.75 9.77
N LYS A 80 16.42 16.61 9.35
CA LYS A 80 15.91 15.36 8.77
C LYS A 80 16.53 15.09 7.40
N ARG A 81 16.79 16.13 6.60
CA ARG A 81 17.52 16.02 5.33
C ARG A 81 18.94 15.49 5.55
N ILE A 82 19.70 16.09 6.47
CA ILE A 82 21.07 15.65 6.79
C ILE A 82 21.07 14.22 7.34
N TYR A 83 20.14 13.88 8.25
CA TYR A 83 20.00 12.53 8.78
C TYR A 83 19.71 11.47 7.69
N ARG A 84 18.99 11.83 6.62
CA ARG A 84 18.68 10.92 5.52
C ARG A 84 19.83 10.70 4.55
N VAL A 85 20.74 11.66 4.36
CA VAL A 85 21.88 11.51 3.42
C VAL A 85 22.65 10.18 3.59
N PRO A 86 23.15 9.80 4.78
CA PRO A 86 23.89 8.55 4.92
C PRO A 86 23.01 7.30 4.76
N LEU A 87 21.71 7.40 5.07
CA LEU A 87 20.77 6.29 4.92
C LEU A 87 20.36 6.06 3.47
N ASP A 88 20.14 7.14 2.73
CA ASP A 88 19.83 7.12 1.30
C ASP A 88 21.02 6.53 0.53
N TRP A 89 22.25 6.96 0.86
CA TRP A 89 23.47 6.38 0.31
C TRP A 89 23.62 4.90 0.66
N LEU A 90 23.35 4.53 1.92
CA LEU A 90 23.41 3.13 2.36
C LEU A 90 22.39 2.28 1.61
N GLU A 91 21.14 2.73 1.50
CA GLU A 91 20.08 2.04 0.77
C GLU A 91 20.51 1.79 -0.67
N GLU A 92 20.97 2.82 -1.37
CA GLU A 92 21.39 2.72 -2.76
C GLU A 92 22.60 1.79 -2.92
N TYR A 93 23.65 2.00 -2.12
CA TYR A 93 24.87 1.20 -2.18
C TYR A 93 24.58 -0.28 -1.89
N THR A 94 23.82 -0.57 -0.83
CA THR A 94 23.52 -1.95 -0.44
C THR A 94 22.54 -2.64 -1.38
N THR A 95 21.60 -1.90 -1.99
CA THR A 95 20.74 -2.40 -3.07
C THR A 95 21.58 -2.84 -4.27
N GLY A 96 22.58 -2.04 -4.66
CA GLY A 96 23.50 -2.36 -5.75
C GLY A 96 24.40 -3.58 -5.52
N MET A 97 24.41 -4.13 -4.29
CA MET A 97 25.16 -5.33 -3.96
C MET A 97 24.39 -6.64 -4.22
N ALA A 98 23.11 -6.56 -4.59
CA ALA A 98 22.30 -7.73 -4.95
C ALA A 98 22.77 -8.36 -6.27
N ASP A 99 22.57 -9.67 -6.43
CA ASP A 99 22.83 -10.36 -7.71
C ASP A 99 21.68 -10.14 -8.70
N CYS A 100 20.46 -9.97 -8.21
CA CYS A 100 19.27 -9.68 -8.99
C CYS A 100 18.41 -8.65 -8.25
N ILE A 101 17.88 -7.67 -8.97
CA ILE A 101 16.99 -6.65 -8.45
C ILE A 101 15.68 -6.75 -9.22
N VAL A 102 14.59 -6.93 -8.47
CA VAL A 102 13.24 -6.96 -9.03
C VAL A 102 12.39 -5.85 -8.41
N VAL A 103 11.44 -5.34 -9.19
CA VAL A 103 10.48 -4.32 -8.76
C VAL A 103 9.05 -4.81 -8.99
N ASN A 104 8.11 -4.27 -8.23
CA ASN A 104 6.69 -4.68 -8.27
C ASN A 104 5.92 -4.21 -9.52
N SER A 105 6.41 -3.21 -10.25
CA SER A 105 5.73 -2.65 -11.41
C SER A 105 6.71 -1.93 -12.36
N ARG A 106 6.26 -1.65 -13.58
CA ARG A 106 7.02 -0.83 -14.54
C ARG A 106 7.16 0.63 -14.09
N PHE A 107 6.16 1.15 -13.38
CA PHE A 107 6.22 2.46 -12.76
C PHE A 107 7.35 2.53 -11.74
N THR A 108 7.39 1.57 -10.81
CA THR A 108 8.48 1.50 -9.82
C THR A 108 9.84 1.28 -10.49
N ALA A 109 9.91 0.58 -11.63
CA ALA A 109 11.16 0.47 -12.41
C ALA A 109 11.68 1.84 -12.89
N GLY A 110 10.78 2.73 -13.34
CA GLY A 110 11.11 4.11 -13.69
C GLY A 110 11.59 4.90 -12.47
N VAL A 111 10.82 4.87 -11.39
CA VAL A 111 11.14 5.56 -10.14
C VAL A 111 12.47 5.07 -9.55
N PHE A 112 12.77 3.77 -9.64
CA PHE A 112 14.04 3.19 -9.21
C PHE A 112 15.21 3.86 -9.92
N LYS A 113 15.17 3.98 -11.26
CA LYS A 113 16.24 4.62 -12.04
C LYS A 113 16.37 6.11 -11.77
N GLU A 114 15.23 6.77 -11.54
CA GLU A 114 15.22 8.18 -11.19
C GLU A 114 15.78 8.45 -9.80
N THR A 115 15.60 7.52 -8.86
CA THR A 115 16.03 7.68 -7.47
C THR A 115 17.48 7.24 -7.26
N PHE A 116 17.82 6.02 -7.66
CA PHE A 116 19.14 5.43 -7.44
C PHE A 116 20.08 5.76 -8.60
N LYS A 117 20.65 6.97 -8.57
CA LYS A 117 21.45 7.52 -9.68
C LYS A 117 22.69 6.69 -10.01
N SER A 118 23.39 6.17 -9.00
CA SER A 118 24.54 5.28 -9.19
C SER A 118 24.14 3.91 -9.77
N LEU A 119 22.88 3.50 -9.58
CA LEU A 119 22.31 2.26 -10.13
C LEU A 119 21.49 2.47 -11.40
N SER A 120 21.50 3.67 -11.98
CA SER A 120 20.70 4.01 -13.18
C SER A 120 21.02 3.16 -14.41
N HIS A 121 22.21 2.57 -14.46
CA HIS A 121 22.65 1.62 -15.47
C HIS A 121 22.03 0.22 -15.32
N ILE A 122 21.42 -0.08 -14.17
CA ILE A 122 20.74 -1.34 -13.88
C ILE A 122 19.29 -1.25 -14.39
N ASN A 123 18.87 -2.29 -15.11
CA ASN A 123 17.48 -2.50 -15.50
C ASN A 123 16.88 -3.56 -14.57
N PRO A 124 16.09 -3.18 -13.55
CA PRO A 124 15.46 -4.17 -12.68
C PRO A 124 14.37 -4.94 -13.44
N ASP A 125 14.26 -6.24 -13.17
CA ASP A 125 13.18 -7.07 -13.71
C ASP A 125 11.86 -6.75 -12.98
N VAL A 126 10.72 -6.93 -13.65
CA VAL A 126 9.41 -6.71 -13.03
C VAL A 126 8.85 -8.03 -12.53
N LEU A 127 8.66 -8.13 -11.21
CA LEU A 127 7.99 -9.24 -10.55
C LEU A 127 6.71 -8.72 -9.90
N TYR A 128 5.57 -8.90 -10.57
CA TYR A 128 4.28 -8.44 -10.08
C TYR A 128 3.83 -9.23 -8.83
N PRO A 129 3.39 -8.57 -7.75
CA PRO A 129 2.70 -9.23 -6.65
C PRO A 129 1.45 -9.96 -7.13
N SER A 130 1.13 -11.09 -6.49
CA SER A 130 -0.08 -11.86 -6.75
C SER A 130 -1.12 -11.68 -5.65
N LEU A 131 -2.36 -12.06 -5.95
CA LEU A 131 -3.43 -12.17 -4.96
C LEU A 131 -3.35 -13.52 -4.25
N ASN A 132 -3.78 -13.55 -2.98
CA ASN A 132 -4.12 -14.81 -2.34
C ASN A 132 -5.51 -15.25 -2.82
N ILE A 133 -5.57 -16.05 -3.87
CA ILE A 133 -6.83 -16.43 -4.51
C ILE A 133 -7.75 -17.18 -3.54
N SER A 134 -7.20 -18.02 -2.65
CA SER A 134 -8.01 -18.83 -1.74
C SER A 134 -8.86 -17.96 -0.82
N SER A 135 -8.39 -16.77 -0.41
CA SER A 135 -9.18 -15.86 0.43
C SER A 135 -10.43 -15.31 -0.26
N PHE A 136 -10.50 -15.34 -1.59
CA PHE A 136 -11.68 -14.89 -2.35
C PHE A 136 -12.64 -16.04 -2.70
N GLU A 137 -12.14 -17.27 -2.73
CA GLU A 137 -12.90 -18.46 -3.09
C GLU A 137 -13.56 -19.13 -1.89
N THR A 138 -12.87 -19.20 -0.74
CA THR A 138 -13.36 -19.98 0.42
C THR A 138 -14.18 -19.16 1.40
N VAL A 139 -14.07 -17.83 1.35
CA VAL A 139 -14.73 -16.95 2.32
C VAL A 139 -16.21 -16.78 1.93
N VAL A 140 -17.09 -17.07 2.88
CA VAL A 140 -18.53 -16.87 2.73
C VAL A 140 -18.81 -15.36 2.85
N PRO A 141 -19.41 -14.72 1.83
CA PRO A 141 -19.70 -13.29 1.89
C PRO A 141 -20.69 -12.98 3.02
N ALA A 142 -20.48 -11.85 3.70
CA ALA A 142 -21.46 -11.31 4.63
C ALA A 142 -22.73 -10.87 3.89
N ASP A 143 -23.87 -10.85 4.59
CA ASP A 143 -25.09 -10.28 4.02
C ASP A 143 -24.90 -8.78 3.75
N ILE A 144 -25.11 -8.37 2.51
CA ILE A 144 -24.95 -6.98 2.08
C ILE A 144 -25.99 -6.08 2.75
N THR A 145 -27.15 -6.62 3.14
CA THR A 145 -28.23 -5.81 3.75
C THR A 145 -27.87 -5.25 5.12
N ASP A 146 -26.86 -5.82 5.78
CA ASP A 146 -26.32 -5.32 7.05
C ASP A 146 -25.30 -4.19 6.85
N LEU A 147 -24.80 -4.02 5.61
CA LEU A 147 -23.73 -3.09 5.28
C LEU A 147 -24.23 -1.80 4.63
N ILE A 148 -25.33 -1.88 3.88
CA ILE A 148 -25.86 -0.76 3.09
C ILE A 148 -27.36 -0.54 3.30
N PRO A 149 -27.86 0.70 3.11
CA PRO A 149 -29.29 0.95 3.11
C PRO A 149 -30.05 0.09 2.08
N LYS A 150 -31.29 -0.28 2.41
CA LYS A 150 -32.15 -1.04 1.51
C LYS A 150 -32.50 -0.24 0.24
N LYS A 151 -32.82 -0.95 -0.84
CA LYS A 151 -33.28 -0.41 -2.14
C LYS A 151 -32.25 0.41 -2.92
N LYS A 152 -30.96 0.20 -2.67
CA LYS A 152 -29.87 0.76 -3.48
C LYS A 152 -29.53 -0.23 -4.61
N LYS A 153 -29.73 0.19 -5.87
CA LYS A 153 -29.42 -0.64 -7.05
C LYS A 153 -28.02 -0.41 -7.56
N PHE A 154 -27.55 0.84 -7.54
CA PHE A 154 -26.23 1.22 -8.08
C PHE A 154 -25.26 1.49 -6.94
N LEU A 155 -24.49 0.44 -6.60
CA LEU A 155 -23.52 0.50 -5.52
C LEU A 155 -22.12 0.79 -6.08
N PHE A 156 -21.56 1.94 -5.74
CA PHE A 156 -20.17 2.28 -6.00
C PHE A 156 -19.32 1.96 -4.77
N LEU A 157 -18.08 1.54 -4.97
CA LEU A 157 -17.21 1.10 -3.88
C LEU A 157 -15.84 1.77 -3.96
N SER A 158 -15.39 2.35 -2.86
CA SER A 158 -14.01 2.81 -2.70
C SER A 158 -13.37 2.03 -1.55
N ILE A 159 -12.30 1.29 -1.84
CA ILE A 159 -11.54 0.52 -0.85
C ILE A 159 -10.13 1.09 -0.74
N ASN A 160 -9.83 1.77 0.37
CA ASN A 160 -8.50 2.33 0.64
C ASN A 160 -8.32 2.64 2.13
N ARG A 161 -7.09 2.77 2.62
CA ARG A 161 -6.89 3.35 3.96
C ARG A 161 -7.36 4.79 3.99
N TYR A 162 -7.82 5.25 5.16
CA TYR A 162 -8.13 6.65 5.40
C TYR A 162 -6.83 7.48 5.51
N GLU A 163 -6.18 7.70 4.37
CA GLU A 163 -4.93 8.46 4.25
C GLU A 163 -5.11 9.54 3.17
N ARG A 164 -4.64 10.77 3.41
CA ARG A 164 -4.93 11.91 2.52
C ARG A 164 -4.38 11.71 1.11
N LYS A 165 -3.25 11.02 0.98
CA LYS A 165 -2.63 10.67 -0.32
C LYS A 165 -3.49 9.77 -1.22
N LYS A 166 -4.51 9.10 -0.66
CA LYS A 166 -5.42 8.23 -1.42
C LYS A 166 -6.51 9.03 -2.14
N ASN A 167 -6.59 10.34 -1.90
CA ASN A 167 -7.50 11.27 -2.57
C ASN A 167 -8.97 10.80 -2.54
N LEU A 168 -9.44 10.31 -1.39
CA LEU A 168 -10.79 9.75 -1.27
C LEU A 168 -11.90 10.80 -1.45
N ALA A 169 -11.56 12.08 -1.25
CA ALA A 169 -12.44 13.22 -1.52
C ALA A 169 -12.96 13.22 -2.97
N LEU A 170 -12.14 12.83 -3.94
CA LEU A 170 -12.52 12.76 -5.35
C LEU A 170 -13.74 11.86 -5.59
N ALA A 171 -13.90 10.78 -4.83
CA ALA A 171 -15.07 9.91 -4.95
C ALA A 171 -16.35 10.59 -4.45
N LEU A 172 -16.25 11.45 -3.42
CA LEU A 172 -17.39 12.22 -2.89
C LEU A 172 -17.77 13.36 -3.84
N GLU A 173 -16.77 14.06 -4.37
CA GLU A 173 -16.97 15.12 -5.37
C GLU A 173 -17.60 14.55 -6.65
N ALA A 174 -17.11 13.41 -7.14
CA ALA A 174 -17.70 12.73 -8.29
C ALA A 174 -19.16 12.27 -8.03
N LEU A 175 -19.47 11.84 -6.81
CA LEU A 175 -20.84 11.47 -6.43
C LEU A 175 -21.76 12.70 -6.41
N HIS A 176 -21.28 13.84 -5.92
CA HIS A 176 -22.00 15.12 -5.96
C HIS A 176 -22.26 15.58 -7.41
N GLU A 177 -21.26 15.48 -8.28
CA GLU A 177 -21.42 15.77 -9.72
C GLU A 177 -22.42 14.82 -10.40
N LEU A 178 -22.46 13.55 -9.99
CA LEU A 178 -23.43 12.58 -10.50
C LEU A 178 -24.86 12.94 -10.09
N GLN A 179 -25.06 13.43 -8.86
CA GLN A 179 -26.38 13.87 -8.37
C GLN A 179 -27.02 14.90 -9.32
N GLY A 180 -26.25 15.85 -9.83
CA GLY A 180 -26.73 16.89 -10.75
C GLY A 180 -27.11 16.38 -12.14
N ARG A 181 -26.85 15.11 -12.46
CA ARG A 181 -27.09 14.49 -13.79
C ARG A 181 -28.21 13.48 -13.80
N LEU A 182 -28.73 13.10 -12.63
CA LEU A 182 -29.75 12.06 -12.47
C LEU A 182 -31.07 12.69 -12.05
N ASP A 183 -32.18 12.02 -12.39
CA ASP A 183 -33.47 12.37 -11.80
C ASP A 183 -33.58 11.90 -10.34
N SER A 184 -34.61 12.39 -9.63
CA SER A 184 -34.82 12.05 -8.21
C SER A 184 -35.06 10.57 -7.97
N HIS A 185 -35.60 9.83 -8.93
CA HIS A 185 -35.82 8.40 -8.80
C HIS A 185 -34.50 7.63 -8.92
N GLU A 186 -33.73 7.90 -9.97
CA GLU A 186 -32.42 7.29 -10.21
C GLU A 186 -31.44 7.60 -9.07
N TRP A 187 -31.39 8.85 -8.62
CA TRP A 187 -30.53 9.29 -7.52
C TRP A 187 -30.78 8.48 -6.23
N ASN A 188 -32.05 8.21 -5.92
CA ASN A 188 -32.42 7.44 -4.73
C ASN A 188 -31.88 6.00 -4.76
N GLU A 189 -31.59 5.45 -5.94
CA GLU A 189 -31.06 4.10 -6.12
C GLU A 189 -29.52 4.04 -6.08
N VAL A 190 -28.84 5.18 -6.10
CA VAL A 190 -27.37 5.29 -6.05
C VAL A 190 -26.88 5.32 -4.60
N HIS A 191 -25.77 4.61 -4.34
CA HIS A 191 -25.07 4.62 -3.07
C HIS A 191 -23.57 4.41 -3.24
N LEU A 192 -22.76 5.12 -2.45
CA LEU A 192 -21.31 4.94 -2.36
C LEU A 192 -20.95 4.29 -1.02
N VAL A 193 -20.20 3.20 -1.05
CA VAL A 193 -19.53 2.65 0.13
C VAL A 193 -18.07 3.06 0.09
N MET A 194 -17.64 3.81 1.10
CA MET A 194 -16.25 4.14 1.34
C MET A 194 -15.75 3.25 2.48
N ALA A 195 -15.06 2.17 2.11
CA ALA A 195 -14.54 1.18 3.03
C ALA A 195 -13.03 1.35 3.18
N GLY A 196 -12.55 1.34 4.42
CA GLY A 196 -11.13 1.60 4.62
C GLY A 196 -10.51 1.08 5.89
N GLY A 197 -9.20 0.80 5.79
CA GLY A 197 -8.37 0.51 6.94
C GLY A 197 -8.34 1.73 7.87
N TYR A 198 -8.66 1.50 9.14
CA TYR A 198 -8.76 2.53 10.15
C TYR A 198 -8.04 2.07 11.43
N ASP A 199 -6.90 2.68 11.72
CA ASP A 199 -6.16 2.45 12.96
C ASP A 199 -6.26 3.68 13.87
N LYS A 200 -6.87 3.54 15.04
CA LYS A 200 -7.02 4.63 16.04
C LYS A 200 -5.68 5.18 16.52
N ARG A 201 -4.59 4.42 16.37
CA ARG A 201 -3.23 4.84 16.74
C ARG A 201 -2.58 5.69 15.65
N VAL A 202 -3.13 5.69 14.44
CA VAL A 202 -2.66 6.51 13.32
C VAL A 202 -3.56 7.74 13.25
N LEU A 203 -3.06 8.86 13.77
CA LEU A 203 -3.82 10.12 13.87
C LEU A 203 -4.42 10.53 12.52
N GLU A 204 -3.66 10.39 11.43
CA GLU A 204 -4.14 10.68 10.07
C GLU A 204 -5.40 9.88 9.70
N ASN A 205 -5.52 8.61 10.10
CA ASN A 205 -6.71 7.81 9.81
C ASN A 205 -7.94 8.36 10.52
N VAL A 206 -7.78 8.79 11.77
CA VAL A 206 -8.87 9.34 12.58
C VAL A 206 -9.32 10.69 12.03
N GLU A 207 -8.38 11.60 11.80
CA GLU A 207 -8.66 12.95 11.29
C GLU A 207 -9.27 12.89 9.88
N HIS A 208 -8.66 12.12 8.98
CA HIS A 208 -9.09 12.09 7.59
C HIS A 208 -10.46 11.43 7.43
N TYR A 209 -10.79 10.43 8.25
CA TYR A 209 -12.14 9.89 8.31
C TYR A 209 -13.19 10.96 8.64
N GLU A 210 -12.94 11.80 9.65
CA GLU A 210 -13.88 12.87 10.02
C GLU A 210 -13.88 14.03 9.01
N GLU A 211 -12.76 14.33 8.35
CA GLU A 211 -12.70 15.25 7.20
C GLU A 211 -13.63 14.79 6.08
N LEU A 212 -13.57 13.51 5.69
CA LEU A 212 -14.41 12.96 4.62
C LEU A 212 -15.89 12.94 4.99
N ARG A 213 -16.23 12.67 6.26
CA ARG A 213 -17.63 12.75 6.73
C ARG A 213 -18.18 14.17 6.69
N ARG A 214 -17.36 15.16 7.05
CA ARG A 214 -17.74 16.58 6.93
C ARG A 214 -17.92 16.98 5.47
N LEU A 215 -16.98 16.60 4.61
CA LEU A 215 -17.07 16.87 3.18
C LEU A 215 -18.35 16.26 2.56
N ALA A 216 -18.71 15.03 2.92
CA ALA A 216 -19.96 14.42 2.44
C ALA A 216 -21.21 15.19 2.89
N ALA A 217 -21.19 15.81 4.07
CA ALA A 217 -22.28 16.66 4.55
C ALA A 217 -22.31 18.02 3.84
N GLU A 218 -21.15 18.64 3.62
CA GLU A 218 -21.01 19.90 2.87
C GLU A 218 -21.48 19.75 1.42
N LEU A 219 -21.14 18.63 0.78
CA LEU A 219 -21.60 18.28 -0.57
C LEU A 219 -23.06 17.79 -0.62
N SER A 220 -23.76 17.71 0.52
CA SER A 220 -25.14 17.23 0.61
C SER A 220 -25.36 15.81 0.07
N VAL A 221 -24.33 14.96 0.10
CA VAL A 221 -24.38 13.54 -0.34
C VAL A 221 -24.32 12.54 0.81
N LYS A 222 -24.23 13.00 2.06
CA LYS A 222 -24.08 12.17 3.27
C LYS A 222 -25.03 10.98 3.33
N ASP A 223 -26.29 11.14 2.92
CA ASP A 223 -27.30 10.07 2.99
C ASP A 223 -27.14 9.00 1.89
N HIS A 224 -26.26 9.26 0.91
CA HIS A 224 -25.88 8.35 -0.17
C HIS A 224 -24.47 7.78 0.02
N VAL A 225 -23.87 7.94 1.22
CA VAL A 225 -22.53 7.43 1.53
C VAL A 225 -22.55 6.62 2.82
N THR A 226 -22.06 5.37 2.76
CA THR A 226 -21.73 4.58 3.95
C THR A 226 -20.21 4.55 4.13
N PHE A 227 -19.75 4.99 5.31
CA PHE A 227 -18.34 4.86 5.70
C PHE A 227 -18.14 3.61 6.56
N LEU A 228 -17.30 2.68 6.09
CA LEU A 228 -16.94 1.47 6.81
C LEU A 228 -15.49 1.56 7.30
N ARG A 229 -15.28 1.30 8.60
CA ARG A 229 -13.97 1.30 9.25
C ARG A 229 -13.55 -0.13 9.52
N SER A 230 -12.38 -0.52 9.03
CA SER A 230 -11.74 -1.83 9.30
C SER A 230 -12.71 -3.00 9.10
N PHE A 231 -13.25 -3.07 7.88
CA PHE A 231 -14.18 -4.11 7.44
C PHE A 231 -13.48 -5.47 7.32
N SER A 232 -14.24 -6.56 7.45
CA SER A 232 -13.74 -7.93 7.37
C SER A 232 -13.60 -8.40 5.92
N ASP A 233 -12.90 -9.53 5.70
CA ASP A 233 -12.77 -10.11 4.37
C ASP A 233 -14.13 -10.60 3.83
N GLU A 234 -15.04 -11.07 4.68
CA GLU A 234 -16.42 -11.43 4.32
C GLU A 234 -17.18 -10.21 3.79
N GLN A 235 -17.01 -9.05 4.44
CA GLN A 235 -17.59 -7.78 4.01
C GLN A 235 -16.95 -7.29 2.71
N LYS A 236 -15.62 -7.41 2.57
CA LYS A 236 -14.89 -7.06 1.33
C LYS A 236 -15.47 -7.78 0.13
N ILE A 237 -15.61 -9.10 0.24
CA ILE A 237 -16.11 -9.95 -0.85
C ILE A 237 -17.56 -9.64 -1.15
N SER A 238 -18.38 -9.42 -0.12
CA SER A 238 -19.79 -9.02 -0.31
C SER A 238 -19.90 -7.70 -1.08
N LEU A 239 -19.12 -6.69 -0.70
CA LEU A 239 -19.08 -5.41 -1.39
C LEU A 239 -18.61 -5.56 -2.84
N LEU A 240 -17.48 -6.24 -3.07
CA LEU A 240 -16.94 -6.46 -4.42
C LEU A 240 -17.93 -7.19 -5.35
N ARG A 241 -18.72 -8.15 -4.82
CA ARG A 241 -19.73 -8.89 -5.61
C ARG A 241 -20.96 -8.06 -5.96
N ASN A 242 -21.34 -7.11 -5.09
CA ASN A 242 -22.58 -6.35 -5.22
C ASN A 242 -22.37 -4.94 -5.80
N SER A 243 -21.11 -4.50 -5.96
CA SER A 243 -20.79 -3.19 -6.51
C SER A 243 -20.75 -3.17 -8.04
N VAL A 244 -21.30 -2.10 -8.61
CA VAL A 244 -21.27 -1.80 -10.05
C VAL A 244 -19.84 -1.56 -10.52
N CYS A 245 -19.06 -0.82 -9.73
CA CYS A 245 -17.62 -0.67 -9.95
C CYS A 245 -16.89 -0.20 -8.69
N VAL A 246 -15.58 -0.41 -8.69
CA VAL A 246 -14.65 0.16 -7.72
C VAL A 246 -14.10 1.48 -8.23
N LEU A 247 -14.17 2.52 -7.41
CA LEU A 247 -13.55 3.82 -7.62
C LEU A 247 -12.15 3.82 -6.98
N TYR A 248 -11.11 3.89 -7.81
CA TYR A 248 -9.73 3.91 -7.38
C TYR A 248 -9.10 5.28 -7.59
N THR A 249 -9.17 6.10 -6.54
CA THR A 249 -8.75 7.51 -6.53
C THR A 249 -7.26 7.81 -6.25
N PRO A 250 -6.41 6.91 -5.71
CA PRO A 250 -5.00 7.23 -5.49
C PRO A 250 -4.26 7.60 -6.77
N SER A 251 -3.37 8.60 -6.68
CA SER A 251 -2.43 8.97 -7.75
C SER A 251 -1.02 8.50 -7.41
N ASN A 252 -0.23 8.16 -8.43
CA ASN A 252 1.14 7.64 -8.27
C ASN A 252 1.23 6.43 -7.33
N GLU A 253 0.20 5.58 -7.32
CA GLU A 253 0.23 4.36 -6.54
C GLU A 253 1.23 3.37 -7.16
N HIS A 254 2.12 2.84 -6.35
CA HIS A 254 3.23 2.00 -6.84
C HIS A 254 2.76 0.66 -7.45
N PHE A 255 1.56 0.19 -7.08
CA PHE A 255 1.00 -1.06 -7.60
C PHE A 255 -0.53 -1.09 -7.64
N GLY A 256 -1.19 -0.90 -6.51
CA GLY A 256 -2.65 -0.98 -6.42
C GLY A 256 -3.20 -2.42 -6.38
N ILE A 257 -3.13 -3.05 -5.20
CA ILE A 257 -3.68 -4.41 -5.01
C ILE A 257 -5.22 -4.45 -5.16
N VAL A 258 -5.92 -3.38 -4.75
CA VAL A 258 -7.39 -3.28 -4.76
C VAL A 258 -7.96 -3.39 -6.18
N PRO A 259 -7.42 -2.69 -7.20
CA PRO A 259 -7.80 -2.93 -8.59
C PRO A 259 -7.72 -4.40 -9.01
N LEU A 260 -6.67 -5.13 -8.59
CA LEU A 260 -6.54 -6.56 -8.89
C LEU A 260 -7.60 -7.38 -8.16
N GLU A 261 -7.84 -7.12 -6.87
CA GLU A 261 -8.90 -7.77 -6.10
C GLU A 261 -10.27 -7.58 -6.77
N ALA A 262 -10.55 -6.36 -7.24
CA ALA A 262 -11.79 -6.03 -7.94
C ALA A 262 -11.91 -6.76 -9.28
N MET A 263 -10.85 -6.75 -10.10
CA MET A 263 -10.81 -7.47 -11.38
C MET A 263 -10.98 -8.98 -11.18
N TYR A 264 -10.33 -9.55 -10.15
CA TYR A 264 -10.50 -10.97 -9.79
C TYR A 264 -11.95 -11.30 -9.48
N MET A 265 -12.62 -10.42 -8.73
CA MET A 265 -14.04 -10.51 -8.39
C MET A 265 -14.98 -10.08 -9.53
N ARG A 266 -14.44 -9.78 -10.72
CA ARG A 266 -15.19 -9.29 -11.91
C ARG A 266 -15.94 -7.98 -11.65
N CYS A 267 -15.50 -7.18 -10.69
CA CYS A 267 -16.00 -5.84 -10.46
C CYS A 267 -15.17 -4.85 -11.29
N PRO A 268 -15.78 -4.11 -12.24
CA PRO A 268 -15.09 -3.09 -13.01
C PRO A 268 -14.38 -2.05 -12.13
N VAL A 269 -13.28 -1.49 -12.63
CA VAL A 269 -12.50 -0.48 -11.89
C VAL A 269 -12.46 0.82 -12.69
N VAL A 270 -12.82 1.92 -12.05
CA VAL A 270 -12.61 3.28 -12.54
C VAL A 270 -11.47 3.88 -11.73
N ALA A 271 -10.31 4.04 -12.36
CA ALA A 271 -9.09 4.49 -11.70
C ALA A 271 -8.59 5.83 -12.24
N VAL A 272 -7.91 6.60 -11.38
CA VAL A 272 -7.10 7.73 -11.83
C VAL A 272 -5.98 7.22 -12.74
N ASN A 273 -5.79 7.86 -13.90
CA ASN A 273 -4.76 7.49 -14.87
C ASN A 273 -3.37 7.99 -14.44
N SER A 274 -2.86 7.49 -13.32
CA SER A 274 -1.57 7.87 -12.73
C SER A 274 -0.98 6.73 -11.89
N GLY A 275 0.27 6.38 -12.17
CA GLY A 275 1.01 5.28 -11.52
C GLY A 275 1.36 4.16 -12.48
#